data_AF-A0A7Z7J142-F1
#
_entry.id   AF-A0A7Z7J142-F1
#
_cell.length_a   1.000
_cell.length_b   1.000
_cell.length_c   1.000
_cell.angle_alpha   90.00
_cell.angle_beta   90.00
_cell.angle_gamma   90.00
#
_symmetry.space_group_name_H-M   'P 1'
#
loop_
_entity.id
_entity.type
_entity.pdbx_description
1 polymer ?
#
loop_
_entity_poly.entity_id
_entity_poly.type
_entity_poly.pdbx_seq_one_letter_code
_entity_poly.pdbx_strand_id
1 'polypeptide(L)'
;MTRRRAKSSITRLPADQKAHVERLLREGRLTLDEMIAELQRTFPGGAAAEVSRSALHRYDRGMTELTARMREIDQAAQALVGEMGEGIGEKSGALLAQAVTTLATDAALKMQTQEKVSVDDIRKMARAAKDAIDTQRVGINVRKAIAAEAREQLLREQAANLDKVVKSGGLSEDAAASMRRQILGLAT
;
A
#
# COMPACT_ATOMS: atom_id res chain seq x y z
N MET A 1 13.53 40.76 14.72
CA MET A 1 12.27 40.25 14.15
C MET A 1 12.57 39.07 13.23
N THR A 2 12.44 37.84 13.72
CA THR A 2 12.64 36.63 12.92
C THR A 2 11.48 36.50 11.94
N ARG A 3 11.70 36.80 10.65
CA ARG A 3 10.66 36.62 9.62
C ARG A 3 10.34 35.13 9.51
N ARG A 4 9.26 34.70 10.18
CA ARG A 4 8.68 33.36 10.05
C ARG A 4 8.47 33.09 8.55
N ARG A 5 9.06 32.02 8.00
CA ARG A 5 8.91 31.68 6.57
C ARG A 5 7.42 31.56 6.26
N ALA A 6 6.88 32.51 5.50
CA ALA A 6 5.48 32.46 5.10
C ALA A 6 5.25 31.22 4.21
N LYS A 7 4.23 30.42 4.52
CA LYS A 7 3.76 29.32 3.66
C LYS A 7 3.50 29.87 2.24
N SER A 8 3.80 29.08 1.21
CA SER A 8 3.63 29.50 -0.20
C SER A 8 2.22 30.04 -0.42
N SER A 9 2.07 31.10 -1.24
CA SER A 9 0.75 31.63 -1.61
C SER A 9 -0.12 30.55 -2.26
N ILE A 10 0.50 29.57 -2.92
CA ILE A 10 -0.14 28.40 -3.51
C ILE A 10 -0.89 27.56 -2.47
N THR A 11 -0.39 27.46 -1.23
CA THR A 11 -1.04 26.70 -0.15
C THR A 11 -2.36 27.34 0.30
N ARG A 12 -2.59 28.62 -0.02
CA ARG A 12 -3.79 29.38 0.35
C ARG A 12 -4.81 29.48 -0.79
N LEU A 13 -4.51 28.91 -1.95
CA LEU A 13 -5.44 28.91 -3.08
C LEU A 13 -6.71 28.11 -2.74
N PRO A 14 -7.84 28.46 -3.37
CA PRO A 14 -9.03 27.60 -3.41
C PRO A 14 -8.67 26.16 -3.81
N ALA A 15 -9.39 25.18 -3.27
CA ALA A 15 -9.01 23.77 -3.39
C ALA A 15 -8.93 23.27 -4.85
N ASP A 16 -9.86 23.72 -5.70
CA ASP A 16 -9.91 23.45 -7.14
C ASP A 16 -8.70 24.04 -7.87
N GLN A 17 -8.35 25.29 -7.57
CA GLN A 17 -7.20 25.99 -8.14
C GLN A 17 -5.88 25.39 -7.70
N LYS A 18 -5.76 25.07 -6.40
CA LYS A 18 -4.59 24.39 -5.84
C LYS A 18 -4.37 23.02 -6.49
N ALA A 19 -5.43 22.22 -6.62
CA ALA A 19 -5.36 20.90 -7.25
C ALA A 19 -4.91 21.00 -8.72
N HIS A 20 -5.36 22.03 -9.45
CA HIS A 20 -4.91 22.26 -10.82
C HIS A 20 -3.41 22.59 -10.89
N VAL A 21 -2.91 23.47 -10.01
CA VAL A 21 -1.47 23.79 -9.91
C VAL A 21 -0.65 22.54 -9.58
N GLU A 22 -1.09 21.74 -8.61
CA GLU A 22 -0.43 20.49 -8.21
C GLU A 22 -0.39 19.45 -9.35
N ARG A 23 -1.47 19.38 -10.15
CA ARG A 23 -1.52 18.52 -11.33
C ARG A 23 -0.49 18.94 -12.38
N LEU A 24 -0.43 20.22 -12.73
CA LEU A 24 0.53 20.74 -13.71
C LEU A 24 1.98 20.47 -13.27
N LEU A 25 2.28 20.68 -11.99
CA LEU A 25 3.61 20.41 -11.43
C LEU A 25 3.96 18.91 -11.46
N ARG A 26 2.97 18.04 -11.19
CA ARG A 26 3.16 16.58 -11.26
C ARG A 26 3.39 16.09 -12.69
N GLU A 27 2.69 16.67 -13.66
CA GLU A 27 2.82 16.31 -15.07
C GLU A 27 4.19 16.73 -15.63
N GLY A 28 4.77 17.83 -15.15
CA GLY A 28 6.13 18.26 -15.49
C GLY A 28 6.35 18.58 -16.97
N ARG A 29 5.27 18.84 -17.73
CA ARG A 29 5.31 19.07 -19.19
C ARG A 29 5.49 20.54 -19.57
N LEU A 30 5.23 21.45 -18.63
CA LEU A 30 5.27 22.90 -18.85
C LEU A 30 6.40 23.50 -18.02
N THR A 31 7.09 24.48 -18.60
CA THR A 31 7.98 25.38 -17.86
C THR A 31 7.18 26.25 -16.89
N LEU A 32 7.84 26.82 -15.87
CA LEU A 32 7.16 27.68 -14.89
C LEU A 32 6.44 28.88 -15.53
N ASP A 33 6.97 29.41 -16.63
CA ASP A 33 6.36 30.55 -17.34
C ASP A 33 5.12 30.10 -18.13
N GLU A 34 5.18 28.95 -18.79
CA GLU A 34 4.03 28.34 -19.48
C GLU A 34 2.93 27.94 -18.48
N MET A 35 3.31 27.45 -17.30
CA MET A 35 2.36 27.18 -16.22
C MET A 35 1.64 28.44 -15.75
N ILE A 36 2.36 29.56 -15.60
CA ILE A 36 1.74 30.84 -15.23
C ILE A 36 0.74 31.28 -16.31
N ALA A 37 1.14 31.20 -17.59
CA ALA A 37 0.24 31.53 -18.70
C ALA A 37 -1.01 30.64 -18.72
N GLU A 38 -0.85 29.34 -18.45
CA GLU A 38 -1.97 28.40 -18.36
C GLU A 38 -2.89 28.70 -17.18
N LEU A 39 -2.34 29.04 -16.01
CA LEU A 39 -3.12 29.42 -14.83
C LEU A 39 -3.92 30.70 -15.06
N GLN A 40 -3.32 31.69 -15.74
CA GLN A 40 -3.99 32.94 -16.13
C GLN A 40 -5.14 32.68 -17.12
N ARG A 41 -4.94 31.76 -18.07
CA ARG A 41 -5.96 31.36 -19.05
C ARG A 41 -7.10 30.56 -18.42
N THR A 42 -6.78 29.66 -17.49
CA THR A 42 -7.73 28.73 -16.89
C THR A 42 -8.55 29.38 -15.77
N PHE A 43 -7.94 30.29 -15.00
CA PHE A 43 -8.58 30.97 -13.88
C PHE A 43 -8.48 32.50 -14.02
N PRO A 44 -9.07 33.10 -15.07
CA PRO A 44 -9.00 34.54 -15.28
C PRO A 44 -9.62 35.28 -14.10
N GLY A 45 -8.86 36.19 -13.47
CA GLY A 45 -9.27 36.93 -12.27
C GLY A 45 -9.32 36.09 -10.98
N GLY A 46 -8.91 34.82 -11.02
CA GLY A 46 -8.80 33.95 -9.86
C GLY A 46 -7.45 34.08 -9.15
N ALA A 47 -7.39 33.65 -7.88
CA ALA A 47 -6.17 33.69 -7.08
C ALA A 47 -4.99 32.90 -7.71
N ALA A 48 -5.28 31.87 -8.51
CA ALA A 48 -4.29 31.13 -9.28
C ALA A 48 -3.60 31.96 -10.38
N ALA A 49 -4.30 32.91 -11.00
CA ALA A 49 -3.74 33.79 -12.02
C ALA A 49 -2.71 34.78 -11.45
N GLU A 50 -2.77 35.06 -10.14
CA GLU A 50 -1.84 35.94 -9.42
C GLU A 50 -0.60 35.20 -8.88
N VAL A 51 -0.47 33.89 -9.13
CA VAL A 51 0.66 33.11 -8.64
C VAL A 51 1.95 33.56 -9.32
N SER A 52 2.89 34.07 -8.53
CA SER A 52 4.23 34.43 -9.01
C SER A 52 5.12 33.21 -9.31
N ARG A 53 6.05 33.37 -10.24
CA ARG A 53 7.09 32.38 -10.57
C ARG A 53 7.86 31.89 -9.35
N SER A 54 8.23 32.79 -8.44
CA SER A 54 8.93 32.45 -7.19
C SER A 54 8.08 31.65 -6.21
N ALA A 55 6.76 31.82 -6.21
CA ALA A 55 5.86 30.99 -5.41
C ALA A 55 5.77 29.57 -5.99
N LEU A 56 5.63 29.48 -7.33
CA LEU A 56 5.57 28.21 -8.06
C LEU A 56 6.85 27.39 -7.88
N HIS A 57 8.01 28.00 -8.12
CA HIS A 57 9.31 27.35 -7.96
C HIS A 57 9.56 26.83 -6.53
N ARG A 58 9.20 27.61 -5.50
CA ARG A 58 9.37 27.16 -4.10
C ARG A 58 8.44 25.99 -3.77
N TYR A 59 7.24 25.98 -4.32
CA TYR A 59 6.27 24.92 -4.10
C TYR A 59 6.70 23.63 -4.81
N ASP A 60 7.14 23.75 -6.06
CA ASP A 60 7.68 22.66 -6.87
C ASP A 60 8.90 22.00 -6.22
N ARG A 61 9.85 22.80 -5.74
CA ARG A 61 11.02 22.31 -5.01
C ARG A 61 10.62 21.49 -3.78
N GLY A 62 9.63 21.96 -3.00
CA GLY A 62 9.14 21.23 -1.83
C GLY A 62 8.46 19.91 -2.20
N MET A 63 7.73 19.87 -3.31
CA MET A 63 7.06 18.66 -3.79
C MET A 63 8.05 17.65 -4.38
N THR A 64 9.09 18.13 -5.07
CA THR A 64 10.19 17.31 -5.57
C THR A 64 10.97 16.67 -4.43
N GLU A 65 11.30 17.43 -3.38
CA GLU A 65 11.96 16.92 -2.18
C GLU A 65 11.13 15.84 -1.49
N LEU A 66 9.83 16.07 -1.32
CA LEU A 66 8.92 15.06 -0.76
C LEU A 66 8.88 13.79 -1.61
N THR A 67 8.78 13.92 -2.93
CA THR A 67 8.73 12.78 -3.85
C THR A 67 10.04 11.99 -3.83
N ALA A 68 11.19 12.67 -3.72
CA ALA A 68 12.48 12.03 -3.53
C ALA A 68 12.52 11.21 -2.23
N ARG A 69 12.04 11.80 -1.12
CA ARG A 69 11.92 11.08 0.16
C ARG A 69 10.99 9.86 0.09
N MET A 70 9.86 9.98 -0.61
CA MET A 70 8.95 8.85 -0.81
C MET A 70 9.60 7.70 -1.59
N ARG A 71 10.40 8.01 -2.62
CA ARG A 71 11.16 6.98 -3.34
C ARG A 71 12.21 6.31 -2.46
N GLU A 72 12.92 7.07 -1.64
CA GLU A 72 13.89 6.52 -0.66
C GLU A 72 13.20 5.57 0.33
N ILE A 73 12.02 5.96 0.82
CA ILE A 73 11.17 5.16 1.69
C ILE A 73 10.75 3.85 1.01
N ASP A 74 10.29 3.91 -0.23
CA ASP A 74 9.85 2.73 -0.99
C ASP A 74 11.02 1.76 -1.22
N GLN A 75 12.20 2.27 -1.55
CA GLN A 75 13.42 1.47 -1.69
C GLN A 75 13.82 0.80 -0.36
N ALA A 76 13.77 1.54 0.74
CA ALA A 76 14.06 1.00 2.07
C ALA A 76 13.02 -0.08 2.48
N ALA A 77 11.75 0.13 2.15
CA ALA A 77 10.69 -0.85 2.39
C ALA A 77 10.93 -2.14 1.59
N GLN A 78 11.30 -2.03 0.31
CA GLN A 78 11.64 -3.18 -0.54
C GLN A 78 12.86 -3.94 -0.01
N ALA A 79 13.90 -3.23 0.42
CA ALA A 79 15.09 -3.83 1.02
C ALA A 79 14.76 -4.61 2.32
N LEU A 80 13.94 -4.02 3.20
CA LEU A 80 13.45 -4.67 4.42
C LEU A 80 12.65 -5.94 4.13
N VAL A 81 11.80 -5.93 3.10
CA VAL A 81 11.06 -7.14 2.68
C VAL A 81 12.01 -8.21 2.14
N GLY A 82 13.05 -7.83 1.40
CA GLY A 82 14.10 -8.74 0.93
C GLY A 82 14.90 -9.38 2.06
N GLU A 83 15.25 -8.62 3.11
CA GLU A 83 16.00 -9.13 4.28
C GLU A 83 15.16 -10.04 5.20
N MET A 84 13.83 -9.89 5.22
CA MET A 84 12.95 -10.73 6.04
C MET A 84 12.72 -12.16 5.49
N GLY A 85 13.28 -12.48 4.32
CA GLY A 85 13.38 -13.83 3.77
C GLY A 85 12.13 -14.35 3.02
N GLU A 86 12.36 -15.28 2.09
CA GLU A 86 11.38 -15.91 1.17
C GLU A 86 10.28 -16.76 1.86
N GLY A 87 10.16 -16.72 3.20
CA GLY A 87 9.11 -17.44 3.95
C GLY A 87 7.80 -16.65 4.06
N ILE A 88 7.81 -15.37 3.74
CA ILE A 88 6.63 -14.53 3.70
C ILE A 88 6.02 -14.69 2.31
N GLY A 89 5.02 -15.57 2.18
CA GLY A 89 4.34 -15.77 0.90
C GLY A 89 4.02 -14.44 0.22
N GLU A 90 4.17 -14.37 -1.10
CA GLU A 90 4.21 -13.15 -1.94
C GLU A 90 3.18 -12.06 -1.56
N LYS A 91 1.94 -12.45 -1.24
CA LYS A 91 0.87 -11.55 -0.79
C LYS A 91 1.17 -10.88 0.55
N SER A 92 1.76 -11.60 1.49
CA SER A 92 2.15 -11.08 2.80
C SER A 92 3.33 -10.11 2.68
N GLY A 93 4.25 -10.32 1.72
CA GLY A 93 5.34 -9.39 1.38
C GLY A 93 4.84 -8.08 0.79
N ALA A 94 3.87 -8.15 -0.13
CA ALA A 94 3.24 -6.97 -0.72
C ALA A 94 2.47 -6.13 0.32
N LEU A 95 1.74 -6.78 1.23
CA LEU A 95 1.00 -6.09 2.29
C LEU A 95 1.93 -5.37 3.28
N LEU A 96 3.10 -5.96 3.57
CA LEU A 96 4.14 -5.35 4.41
C LEU A 96 4.72 -4.10 3.77
N ALA A 97 5.14 -4.20 2.51
CA ALA A 97 5.66 -3.06 1.75
C ALA A 97 4.63 -1.92 1.73
N GLN A 98 3.36 -2.25 1.44
CA GLN A 98 2.28 -1.26 1.40
C GLN A 98 2.04 -0.60 2.75
N ALA A 99 2.09 -1.33 3.86
CA ALA A 99 1.93 -0.78 5.20
C ALA A 99 3.10 0.16 5.59
N VAL A 100 4.34 -0.22 5.26
CA VAL A 100 5.53 0.62 5.48
C VAL A 100 5.46 1.90 4.65
N THR A 101 5.16 1.79 3.35
CA THR A 101 4.97 2.95 2.45
C THR A 101 3.87 3.88 2.97
N THR A 102 2.74 3.33 3.44
CA THR A 102 1.61 4.13 3.98
C THR A 102 2.03 4.92 5.21
N LEU A 103 2.76 4.31 6.15
CA LEU A 103 3.15 4.96 7.40
C LEU A 103 4.27 5.97 7.22
N ALA A 104 5.20 5.69 6.33
CA ALA A 104 6.24 6.63 5.97
C ALA A 104 5.69 7.81 5.15
N THR A 105 4.67 7.58 4.31
CA THR A 105 3.89 8.65 3.66
C THR A 105 3.16 9.54 4.67
N ASP A 106 2.48 8.93 5.65
CA ASP A 106 1.79 9.67 6.73
C ASP A 106 2.79 10.50 7.56
N ALA A 107 3.96 9.94 7.88
CA ALA A 107 5.04 10.68 8.55
C ALA A 107 5.52 11.87 7.70
N ALA A 108 5.74 11.67 6.40
CA ALA A 108 6.18 12.72 5.49
C ALA A 108 5.13 13.84 5.32
N LEU A 109 3.83 13.50 5.30
CA LEU A 109 2.73 14.47 5.29
C LEU A 109 2.64 15.24 6.62
N LYS A 110 2.84 14.57 7.75
CA LYS A 110 2.88 15.19 9.08
C LYS A 110 4.07 16.15 9.24
N MET A 111 5.23 15.85 8.65
CA MET A 111 6.36 16.77 8.56
C MET A 111 6.02 18.07 7.81
N GLN A 112 5.02 18.06 6.93
CA GLN A 112 4.56 19.26 6.22
C GLN A 112 3.64 20.16 7.09
N THR A 113 3.00 19.59 8.12
CA THR A 113 2.00 20.27 8.96
C THR A 113 2.53 20.64 10.35
N GLN A 114 3.50 19.91 10.90
CA GLN A 114 4.15 20.21 12.18
C GLN A 114 5.67 20.35 12.01
N GLU A 115 6.24 21.37 12.66
CA GLU A 115 7.59 21.89 12.37
C GLU A 115 8.74 20.94 12.74
N LYS A 116 8.54 19.90 13.56
CA LYS A 116 9.55 18.89 13.89
C LYS A 116 8.90 17.59 14.34
N VAL A 117 8.93 16.56 13.50
CA VAL A 117 8.72 15.18 13.95
C VAL A 117 10.01 14.71 14.61
N SER A 118 9.96 14.22 15.85
CA SER A 118 11.16 13.71 16.51
C SER A 118 11.53 12.32 15.96
N VAL A 119 12.81 11.95 16.07
CA VAL A 119 13.27 10.58 15.73
C VAL A 119 12.52 9.52 16.55
N ASP A 120 12.10 9.88 17.77
CA ASP A 120 11.31 9.01 18.64
C ASP A 120 9.89 8.77 18.10
N ASP A 121 9.26 9.79 17.51
CA ASP A 121 7.95 9.65 16.87
C ASP A 121 8.01 8.75 15.64
N ILE A 122 9.05 8.90 14.81
CA ILE A 122 9.29 8.02 13.66
C ILE A 122 9.49 6.58 14.14
N ARG A 123 10.26 6.36 15.20
CA ARG A 123 10.50 5.03 15.77
C ARG A 123 9.22 4.40 16.35
N LYS A 124 8.37 5.19 17.02
CA LYS A 124 7.07 4.75 17.52
C LYS A 124 6.12 4.38 16.39
N MET A 125 6.08 5.18 15.32
CA MET A 125 5.28 4.89 14.13
C MET A 125 5.78 3.63 13.42
N ALA A 126 7.09 3.43 13.29
CA ALA A 126 7.66 2.21 12.73
C ALA A 126 7.36 0.96 13.57
N ARG A 127 7.33 1.08 14.91
CA ARG A 127 6.90 -0.01 15.80
C ARG A 127 5.41 -0.31 15.65
N ALA A 128 4.55 0.71 15.68
CA ALA A 128 3.12 0.55 15.46
C ALA A 128 2.81 -0.07 14.08
N ALA A 129 3.59 0.28 13.06
CA ALA A 129 3.57 -0.35 11.74
C ALA A 129 3.76 -1.86 11.85
N LYS A 130 4.88 -2.24 12.48
CA LYS A 130 5.32 -3.61 12.66
C LYS A 130 4.29 -4.41 13.45
N ASP A 131 3.74 -3.85 14.51
CA ASP A 131 2.76 -4.51 15.37
C ASP A 131 1.43 -4.75 14.63
N ALA A 132 0.97 -3.78 13.83
CA ALA A 132 -0.22 -3.93 12.99
C ALA A 132 -0.02 -5.00 11.90
N ILE A 133 1.15 -5.00 11.29
CA ILE A 133 1.62 -6.01 10.34
C ILE A 133 1.62 -7.41 10.97
N ASP A 134 2.18 -7.55 12.18
CA ASP A 134 2.33 -8.83 12.85
C ASP A 134 0.96 -9.38 13.25
N THR A 135 0.05 -8.50 13.67
CA THR A 135 -1.36 -8.82 13.91
C THR A 135 -2.05 -9.35 12.64
N GLN A 136 -1.79 -8.73 11.50
CA GLN A 136 -2.35 -9.16 10.21
C GLN A 136 -1.76 -10.50 9.75
N ARG A 137 -0.46 -10.75 9.98
CA ARG A 137 0.19 -12.05 9.74
C ARG A 137 -0.45 -13.15 10.58
N VAL A 138 -0.70 -12.90 11.86
CA VAL A 138 -1.43 -13.83 12.74
C VAL A 138 -2.80 -14.16 12.16
N GLY A 139 -3.56 -13.14 11.73
CA GLY A 139 -4.87 -13.35 11.10
C GLY A 139 -4.83 -14.13 9.78
N ILE A 140 -3.75 -14.03 8.99
CA ILE A 140 -3.57 -14.84 7.78
C ILE A 140 -3.23 -16.29 8.13
N ASN A 141 -2.32 -16.50 9.09
CA ASN A 141 -1.92 -17.83 9.52
C ASN A 141 -3.09 -18.59 10.15
N VAL A 142 -3.90 -17.93 10.98
CA VAL A 142 -5.14 -18.49 11.55
C VAL A 142 -6.11 -18.88 10.42
N ARG A 143 -6.33 -18.02 9.43
CA ARG A 143 -7.21 -18.35 8.28
C ARG A 143 -6.69 -19.53 7.46
N LYS A 144 -5.37 -19.64 7.25
CA LYS A 144 -4.76 -20.80 6.58
C LYS A 144 -4.94 -22.08 7.38
N ALA A 145 -4.74 -22.03 8.70
CA ALA A 145 -4.95 -23.18 9.59
C ALA A 145 -6.41 -23.65 9.56
N ILE A 146 -7.37 -22.73 9.67
CA ILE A 146 -8.81 -23.02 9.56
C ILE A 146 -9.14 -23.65 8.20
N ALA A 147 -8.60 -23.11 7.10
CA ALA A 147 -8.83 -23.65 5.77
C ALA A 147 -8.23 -25.06 5.58
N ALA A 148 -7.05 -25.31 6.15
CA ALA A 148 -6.43 -26.63 6.13
C ALA A 148 -7.23 -27.65 6.95
N GLU A 149 -7.66 -27.27 8.15
CA GLU A 149 -8.49 -28.10 9.01
C GLU A 149 -9.85 -28.42 8.36
N ALA A 150 -10.51 -27.42 7.78
CA ALA A 150 -11.76 -27.59 7.04
C ALA A 150 -11.59 -28.53 5.83
N ARG A 151 -10.47 -28.42 5.09
CA ARG A 151 -10.17 -29.32 3.98
C ARG A 151 -9.93 -30.75 4.45
N GLU A 152 -9.21 -30.93 5.54
CA GLU A 152 -9.00 -32.24 6.15
C GLU A 152 -10.31 -32.87 6.62
N GLN A 153 -11.17 -32.10 7.30
CA GLN A 153 -12.49 -32.56 7.73
C GLN A 153 -13.35 -32.97 6.52
N LEU A 154 -13.37 -32.15 5.47
CA LEU A 154 -14.09 -32.47 4.23
C LEU A 154 -13.57 -33.75 3.57
N LEU A 155 -12.25 -33.95 3.50
CA LEU A 155 -11.67 -35.17 2.94
C LEU A 155 -12.03 -36.41 3.77
N ARG A 156 -12.02 -36.30 5.11
CA ARG A 156 -12.46 -37.38 6.01
C ARG A 156 -13.93 -37.72 5.81
N GLU A 157 -14.80 -36.71 5.70
CA GLU A 157 -16.22 -36.91 5.44
C GLU A 157 -16.48 -37.56 4.07
N GLN A 158 -15.79 -37.09 3.03
CA GLN A 158 -15.87 -37.68 1.69
C GLN A 158 -15.39 -39.13 1.66
N ALA A 159 -14.28 -39.45 2.34
CA ALA A 159 -13.79 -40.82 2.47
C ALA A 159 -14.81 -41.73 3.19
N ALA A 160 -15.39 -41.26 4.30
CA ALA A 160 -16.41 -42.00 5.04
C ALA A 160 -17.70 -42.21 4.22
N ASN A 161 -18.13 -41.22 3.45
CA ASN A 161 -19.28 -41.32 2.56
C ASN A 161 -19.01 -42.28 1.40
N LEU A 162 -17.81 -42.25 0.82
CA LEU A 162 -17.40 -43.18 -0.23
C LEU A 162 -17.38 -44.63 0.29
N ASP A 163 -16.87 -44.87 1.50
CA ASP A 163 -16.90 -46.21 2.10
C ASP A 163 -18.33 -46.74 2.33
N LYS A 164 -19.29 -45.86 2.68
CA LYS A 164 -20.70 -46.25 2.78
C LYS A 164 -21.28 -46.66 1.43
N VAL A 165 -21.02 -45.86 0.39
CA VAL A 165 -21.51 -46.12 -0.99
C VAL A 165 -20.91 -47.40 -1.56
N VAL A 166 -19.61 -47.64 -1.34
CA VAL A 166 -18.93 -48.89 -1.74
C VAL A 166 -19.56 -50.11 -1.07
N LYS A 167 -19.81 -50.03 0.25
CA LYS A 167 -20.44 -51.12 1.01
C LYS A 167 -21.89 -51.38 0.60
N SER A 168 -22.66 -50.33 0.28
CA SER A 168 -24.06 -50.48 -0.13
C SER A 168 -24.23 -50.89 -1.60
N GLY A 169 -23.28 -50.54 -2.47
CA GLY A 169 -23.34 -50.82 -3.91
C GLY A 169 -22.79 -52.19 -4.33
N GLY A 170 -22.24 -52.98 -3.41
CA GLY A 170 -21.68 -54.31 -3.71
C GLY A 170 -20.45 -54.25 -4.64
N LEU A 171 -19.69 -53.16 -4.61
CA LEU A 171 -18.50 -53.01 -5.45
C LEU A 171 -17.34 -53.89 -4.95
N SER A 172 -16.56 -54.42 -5.90
CA SER A 172 -15.30 -55.12 -5.59
C SER A 172 -14.27 -54.16 -4.98
N GLU A 173 -13.34 -54.68 -4.17
CA GLU A 173 -12.30 -53.88 -3.51
C GLU A 173 -11.46 -53.06 -4.50
N ASP A 174 -11.17 -53.62 -5.68
CA ASP A 174 -10.40 -52.94 -6.72
C ASP A 174 -11.13 -51.72 -7.31
N ALA A 175 -12.44 -51.85 -7.52
CA ALA A 175 -13.26 -50.74 -8.02
C ALA A 175 -13.39 -49.63 -6.96
N ALA A 176 -13.54 -50.01 -5.69
CA ALA A 176 -13.54 -49.09 -4.56
C ALA A 176 -12.20 -48.34 -4.40
N ALA A 177 -11.08 -49.05 -4.53
CA ALA A 177 -9.74 -48.46 -4.48
C ALA A 177 -9.49 -47.49 -5.64
N SER A 178 -10.01 -47.80 -6.84
CA SER A 178 -9.94 -46.92 -8.00
C SER A 178 -10.75 -45.63 -7.78
N MET A 179 -11.97 -45.74 -7.27
CA MET A 179 -12.82 -44.56 -6.97
C MET A 179 -12.22 -43.67 -5.88
N ARG A 180 -11.62 -44.25 -4.83
CA ARG A 180 -10.92 -43.48 -3.79
C ARG A 180 -9.79 -42.63 -4.38
N ARG A 181 -9.00 -43.20 -5.28
CA ARG A 181 -7.89 -42.47 -5.94
C ARG A 181 -8.39 -41.34 -6.84
N GLN A 182 -9.47 -41.55 -7.59
CA GLN A 182 -10.03 -40.55 -8.50
C GLN A 182 -10.76 -39.42 -7.77
N ILE A 183 -11.55 -39.72 -6.74
CA ILE A 183 -12.38 -38.74 -6.04
C ILE A 183 -11.57 -37.91 -5.03
N LEU A 184 -10.63 -38.55 -4.31
CA LEU A 184 -9.81 -37.86 -3.31
C LEU A 184 -8.56 -37.19 -3.91
N GLY A 185 -8.36 -37.30 -5.23
CA GLY A 185 -7.22 -36.70 -5.93
C GLY A 185 -5.86 -37.24 -5.46
N LEU A 186 -5.81 -38.49 -4.99
CA LEU A 186 -4.58 -39.19 -4.57
C LEU A 186 -3.84 -39.81 -5.76
N ALA A 187 -4.34 -39.64 -6.98
CA ALA A 187 -3.62 -39.96 -8.20
C ALA A 187 -2.58 -38.87 -8.48
N THR A 188 -1.35 -39.31 -8.70
CA THR A 188 -0.19 -38.53 -9.16
C THR A 188 -0.44 -37.95 -10.54
#